data_AF-A0A8D8MNG8-F1
#
_entry.id   AF-A0A8D8MNG8-F1
#
_cell.length_a   1.000
_cell.length_b   1.000
_cell.length_c   1.000
_cell.angle_alpha   90.00
_cell.angle_beta   90.00
_cell.angle_gamma   90.00
#
_symmetry.space_group_name_H-M   'P 1'
#
loop_
_entity.id
_entity.type
_entity.pdbx_description
1 polymer ?
#
loop_
_entity_poly.entity_id
_entity_poly.type
_entity_poly.pdbx_seq_one_letter_code
_entity_poly.pdbx_strand_id
1 'polypeptide(L)'
;TSEERIFAHRIILMARCKSFQNTKRGEICRIPGCSVLPSAPGAPSPIRLPHIEADIFRQFILYVYTAKIMLQDSKVFEMMTLAQDLGVEELKIACEEHVRTTMSVANACTFLAAVMEIQDKAS
;
A
#
# COMPACT_ATOMS: atom_id res chain seq x y z
N THR A 1 -6.24 -3.70 15.48
CA THR A 1 -5.50 -4.38 14.40
C THR A 1 -4.28 -5.06 14.99
N SER A 2 -4.07 -6.35 14.71
CA SER A 2 -2.89 -7.10 15.15
C SER A 2 -1.66 -6.67 14.34
N GLU A 3 -0.54 -6.38 15.01
CA GLU A 3 0.73 -6.12 14.33
C GLU A 3 1.22 -7.40 13.64
N GLU A 4 1.56 -7.32 12.36
CA GLU A 4 2.07 -8.46 11.59
C GLU A 4 3.34 -8.11 10.82
N ARG A 5 4.26 -9.07 10.75
CA ARG A 5 5.54 -8.92 10.04
C ARG A 5 5.45 -9.52 8.65
N ILE A 6 5.64 -8.68 7.64
CA ILE A 6 5.65 -9.08 6.23
C ILE A 6 7.07 -8.85 5.68
N PHE A 7 7.75 -9.93 5.30
CA PHE A 7 9.13 -9.88 4.81
C PHE A 7 9.16 -9.67 3.30
N ALA A 8 10.07 -8.82 2.83
CA ALA A 8 10.26 -8.52 1.41
C ALA A 8 11.72 -8.19 1.08
N HIS A 9 12.06 -8.30 -0.19
CA HIS A 9 13.40 -8.01 -0.70
C HIS A 9 13.52 -6.53 -1.07
N ARG A 10 14.50 -5.85 -0.48
CA ARG A 10 14.78 -4.44 -0.73
C ARG A 10 14.97 -4.14 -2.21
N ILE A 11 15.69 -4.99 -2.95
CA ILE A 11 15.96 -4.79 -4.38
C ILE A 11 14.67 -4.77 -5.22
N ILE A 12 13.69 -5.60 -4.87
CA ILE A 12 12.40 -5.65 -5.57
C ILE A 12 11.57 -4.40 -5.24
N LEU A 13 11.52 -4.00 -3.96
CA LEU A 13 10.85 -2.77 -3.55
C LEU A 13 11.47 -1.53 -4.23
N MET A 14 12.79 -1.44 -4.30
CA MET A 14 13.47 -0.39 -5.04
C MET A 14 13.15 -0.43 -6.54
N ALA A 15 13.04 -1.60 -7.16
CA ALA A 15 12.71 -1.67 -8.59
C ALA A 15 11.28 -1.22 -8.90
N ARG A 16 10.34 -1.44 -7.96
CA ARG A 16 8.90 -1.32 -8.23
C ARG A 16 8.22 -0.14 -7.54
N CYS A 17 8.80 0.41 -6.48
CA CYS A 17 8.19 1.43 -5.64
C CYS A 17 9.08 2.68 -5.56
N LYS A 18 8.59 3.83 -6.06
CA LYS A 18 9.35 5.10 -6.06
C LYS A 18 9.73 5.56 -4.65
N SER A 19 8.90 5.25 -3.66
CA SER A 19 9.15 5.52 -2.24
C SER A 19 10.46 4.90 -1.70
N PHE A 20 10.99 3.88 -2.37
CA PHE A 20 12.24 3.20 -2.03
C PHE A 20 13.42 3.52 -2.96
N GLN A 21 13.18 4.13 -4.13
CA GLN A 21 14.21 4.39 -5.16
C GLN A 21 15.17 5.53 -4.81
N ASN A 22 14.62 6.65 -4.32
CA ASN A 22 15.34 7.93 -4.22
C ASN A 22 15.68 8.30 -2.77
N THR A 23 16.02 7.30 -1.97
CA THR A 23 16.47 7.51 -0.61
C THR A 23 17.84 8.20 -0.61
N LYS A 24 17.90 9.42 -0.06
CA LYS A 24 19.19 10.09 0.22
C LYS A 24 19.97 9.26 1.23
N ARG A 25 21.29 9.48 1.34
CA ARG A 25 22.15 8.76 2.29
C ARG A 25 21.56 8.83 3.71
N GLY A 26 21.03 7.70 4.20
CA GLY A 26 20.42 7.58 5.54
C GLY A 26 18.90 7.38 5.56
N GLU A 27 18.17 7.67 4.48
CA GLU A 27 16.74 7.35 4.36
C GLU A 27 16.58 5.90 3.85
N ILE A 28 15.57 5.15 4.34
CA ILE A 28 15.28 3.78 3.87
C ILE A 28 14.00 3.73 3.03
N CYS A 29 13.05 4.62 3.31
CA CYS A 29 11.84 4.82 2.51
C CYS A 29 11.24 6.21 2.80
N ARG A 30 10.46 6.73 1.86
CA ARG A 30 9.66 7.95 2.04
C ARG A 30 8.18 7.61 1.97
N ILE A 31 7.68 6.96 3.01
CA ILE A 31 6.27 6.60 3.14
C ILE A 31 5.68 7.48 4.24
N PRO A 32 4.58 8.21 3.99
CA PRO A 32 3.90 9.00 5.01
C PRO A 32 3.57 8.16 6.25
N GLY A 33 3.75 8.71 7.46
CA GLY A 33 3.41 8.02 8.70
C GLY A 33 4.19 6.73 9.01
N CYS A 34 5.23 6.39 8.25
CA CYS A 34 6.09 5.25 8.54
C CYS A 34 7.16 5.57 9.59
N SER A 35 7.58 4.56 10.34
CA SER A 35 8.81 4.64 11.14
C SER A 35 9.77 3.52 10.76
N VAL A 36 11.05 3.85 10.65
CA VAL A 36 12.11 2.89 10.35
C VAL A 36 12.88 2.60 11.63
N LEU A 37 12.95 1.33 12.00
CA LEU A 37 13.68 0.91 13.19
C LEU A 37 15.17 0.70 12.86
N PRO A 38 16.09 1.06 13.77
CA PRO A 38 17.50 0.75 13.62
C PRO A 38 17.71 -0.75 13.45
N SER A 39 18.68 -1.14 12.64
CA SER A 39 19.02 -2.56 12.42
C SER A 39 20.52 -2.72 12.30
N ALA A 40 21.02 -3.85 12.82
CA ALA A 40 22.42 -4.21 12.66
C ALA A 40 22.77 -4.38 11.17
N PRO A 41 24.03 -4.14 10.77
CA PRO A 41 24.49 -4.46 9.43
C PRO A 41 24.20 -5.93 9.08
N GLY A 42 23.55 -6.16 7.93
CA GLY A 42 23.15 -7.50 7.49
C GLY A 42 21.82 -8.02 8.04
N ALA A 43 21.18 -7.31 8.98
CA ALA A 43 19.82 -7.63 9.43
C ALA A 43 18.77 -6.93 8.54
N PRO A 44 17.56 -7.51 8.37
CA PRO A 44 16.44 -6.83 7.73
C PRO A 44 16.12 -5.52 8.46
N SER A 45 15.85 -4.44 7.73
CA SER A 45 15.44 -3.15 8.30
C SER A 45 13.91 -3.12 8.50
N PRO A 46 13.39 -3.11 9.75
CA PRO A 46 11.96 -3.05 9.98
C PRO A 46 11.40 -1.68 9.65
N ILE A 47 10.31 -1.67 8.89
CA ILE A 47 9.53 -0.49 8.57
C ILE A 47 8.14 -0.72 9.14
N ARG A 48 7.71 0.16 10.06
CA ARG A 48 6.36 0.12 10.63
C ARG A 48 5.43 1.02 9.83
N LEU A 49 4.28 0.45 9.47
CA LEU A 49 3.22 1.08 8.69
C LEU A 49 1.91 1.02 9.48
N PRO A 50 1.75 1.84 10.54
CA PRO A 50 0.65 1.72 11.49
C PRO A 50 -0.74 2.02 10.91
N HIS A 51 -0.80 2.78 9.83
CA HIS A 51 -2.03 3.21 9.16
C HIS A 51 -2.48 2.24 8.06
N ILE A 52 -1.72 1.16 7.80
CA ILE A 52 -2.01 0.20 6.73
C ILE A 52 -2.44 -1.13 7.34
N GLU A 53 -3.59 -1.64 6.89
CA GLU A 53 -4.05 -2.97 7.26
C GLU A 53 -3.14 -4.06 6.67
N ALA A 54 -2.82 -5.07 7.48
CA ALA A 54 -1.87 -6.12 7.11
C ALA A 54 -2.30 -6.91 5.85
N ASP A 55 -3.61 -7.16 5.70
CA ASP A 55 -4.14 -7.87 4.53
C ASP A 55 -3.98 -7.07 3.23
N ILE A 56 -4.20 -5.75 3.29
CA ILE A 56 -3.98 -4.84 2.17
C ILE A 56 -2.50 -4.82 1.79
N PHE A 57 -1.61 -4.73 2.78
CA PHE A 57 -0.17 -4.76 2.51
C PHE A 57 0.30 -6.10 1.93
N ARG A 58 -0.26 -7.23 2.39
CA ARG A 58 0.01 -8.57 1.81
C ARG A 58 -0.34 -8.62 0.33
N GLN A 59 -1.55 -8.18 -0.03
CA GLN A 59 -2.01 -8.16 -1.42
C GLN A 59 -1.13 -7.24 -2.27
N PHE A 60 -0.74 -6.08 -1.73
CA PHE A 60 0.20 -5.19 -2.39
C PHE A 60 1.56 -5.85 -2.63
N ILE A 61 2.13 -6.55 -1.64
CA ILE A 61 3.40 -7.26 -1.81
C ILE A 61 3.26 -8.36 -2.88
N LEU A 62 2.16 -9.11 -2.91
CA LEU A 62 1.91 -10.08 -3.97
C LEU A 62 1.88 -9.41 -5.36
N TYR A 63 1.22 -8.25 -5.48
CA TYR A 63 1.24 -7.46 -6.71
C TYR A 63 2.66 -7.04 -7.11
N VAL A 64 3.46 -6.53 -6.17
CA VAL A 64 4.84 -6.10 -6.44
C VAL A 64 5.68 -7.22 -7.07
N TYR A 65 5.47 -8.46 -6.64
CA TYR A 65 6.24 -9.62 -7.12
C TYR A 65 5.67 -10.25 -8.39
N THR A 66 4.36 -10.18 -8.60
CA THR A 66 3.68 -10.96 -9.65
C THR A 66 3.04 -10.10 -10.74
N ALA A 67 2.93 -8.79 -10.52
CA ALA A 67 2.13 -7.84 -11.30
C ALA A 67 0.64 -8.25 -11.42
N LYS A 68 0.13 -9.07 -10.48
CA LYS A 68 -1.26 -9.52 -10.43
C LYS A 68 -1.91 -9.07 -9.13
N ILE A 69 -3.15 -8.63 -9.22
CA ILE A 69 -3.96 -8.27 -8.07
C ILE A 69 -5.43 -8.54 -8.37
N MET A 70 -6.19 -8.91 -7.33
CA MET A 70 -7.65 -8.97 -7.38
C MET A 70 -8.18 -7.81 -6.54
N LEU A 71 -8.81 -6.84 -7.19
CA LEU A 71 -9.37 -5.67 -6.51
C LEU A 71 -10.75 -5.99 -5.98
N GLN A 72 -11.03 -5.55 -4.75
CA GLN A 72 -12.31 -5.71 -4.09
C GLN A 72 -12.92 -4.33 -3.86
N ASP A 73 -14.23 -4.19 -4.11
CA ASP A 73 -14.91 -2.89 -4.01
C ASP A 73 -14.77 -2.25 -2.63
N SER A 74 -14.83 -3.04 -1.56
CA SER A 74 -14.70 -2.57 -0.18
C SER A 74 -13.29 -2.11 0.20
N LYS A 75 -12.26 -2.48 -0.57
CA LYS A 75 -10.85 -2.26 -0.22
C LYS A 75 -10.04 -1.53 -1.29
N VAL A 76 -10.64 -1.24 -2.44
CA VAL A 76 -9.96 -0.61 -3.58
C VAL A 76 -9.40 0.77 -3.23
N PHE A 77 -10.08 1.54 -2.39
CA PHE A 77 -9.59 2.86 -1.98
C PHE A 77 -8.39 2.76 -1.02
N GLU A 78 -8.37 1.80 -0.09
CA GLU A 78 -7.20 1.56 0.77
C GLU A 78 -5.98 1.12 -0.06
N MET A 79 -6.20 0.23 -1.03
CA MET A 79 -5.15 -0.20 -1.97
C MET A 79 -4.66 0.96 -2.84
N MET A 80 -5.55 1.84 -3.28
CA MET A 80 -5.22 3.02 -4.08
C MET A 80 -4.36 4.03 -3.28
N THR A 81 -4.73 4.31 -2.03
CA THR A 81 -3.94 5.14 -1.12
C THR A 81 -2.55 4.54 -0.90
N LEU A 82 -2.48 3.23 -0.64
CA LEU A 82 -1.21 2.51 -0.49
C LEU A 82 -0.34 2.60 -1.75
N ALA A 83 -0.94 2.41 -2.92
CA ALA A 83 -0.23 2.51 -4.21
C ALA A 83 0.33 3.92 -4.43
N GLN A 84 -0.43 4.95 -4.05
CA GLN A 84 0.01 6.34 -4.10
C GLN A 84 1.19 6.59 -3.15
N ASP A 85 1.07 6.19 -1.89
CA ASP A 85 2.10 6.38 -0.86
C ASP A 85 3.41 5.66 -1.21
N LEU A 86 3.31 4.48 -1.83
CA LEU A 86 4.46 3.70 -2.27
C LEU A 86 4.99 4.14 -3.64
N GLY A 87 4.25 4.97 -4.36
CA GLY A 87 4.59 5.52 -5.67
C GLY A 87 4.55 4.48 -6.79
N VAL A 88 3.56 3.59 -6.76
CA VAL A 88 3.28 2.56 -7.77
C VAL A 88 2.10 3.00 -8.63
N GLU A 89 2.38 3.80 -9.66
CA GLU A 89 1.36 4.48 -10.45
C GLU A 89 0.46 3.50 -11.22
N GLU A 90 1.03 2.42 -11.74
CA GLU A 90 0.28 1.43 -12.52
C GLU A 90 -0.80 0.75 -11.68
N LEU A 91 -0.53 0.51 -10.39
CA LEU A 91 -1.51 -0.05 -9.46
C LEU A 91 -2.59 0.97 -9.09
N LYS A 92 -2.20 2.23 -8.90
CA LYS A 92 -3.15 3.31 -8.64
C LYS A 92 -4.13 3.48 -9.81
N ILE A 93 -3.62 3.51 -11.05
CA ILE A 93 -4.45 3.57 -12.27
C ILE A 93 -5.38 2.35 -12.34
N ALA A 94 -4.89 1.15 -12.01
CA ALA A 94 -5.73 -0.05 -11.99
C ALA A 94 -6.87 0.04 -10.95
N CYS A 95 -6.63 0.66 -9.79
CA CYS A 95 -7.67 0.92 -8.80
C CYS A 95 -8.71 1.93 -9.31
N GLU A 96 -8.26 3.02 -9.95
CA GLU A 96 -9.15 4.02 -10.56
C GLU A 96 -10.01 3.41 -11.68
N GLU A 97 -9.41 2.56 -12.53
CA GLU A 97 -10.12 1.84 -13.59
C GLU A 97 -11.17 0.89 -13.03
N HIS A 98 -10.82 0.13 -11.99
CA HIS A 98 -11.76 -0.77 -11.31
C HIS A 98 -12.98 0.00 -10.82
N VAL A 99 -12.78 1.08 -10.05
CA VAL A 99 -13.89 1.91 -9.56
C VAL A 99 -14.72 2.44 -10.72
N ARG A 100 -14.09 2.97 -11.77
CA ARG A 100 -14.80 3.56 -12.91
C ARG A 100 -15.66 2.54 -13.67
N THR A 101 -15.16 1.31 -13.82
CA THR A 101 -15.80 0.26 -14.64
C THR A 101 -16.82 -0.55 -13.88
N THR A 102 -16.66 -0.73 -12.57
CA THR A 102 -17.57 -1.55 -11.76
C THR A 102 -18.64 -0.74 -11.05
N MET A 103 -18.54 0.60 -10.99
CA MET A 103 -19.52 1.44 -10.31
C MET A 103 -20.93 1.27 -10.89
N SER A 104 -21.85 0.93 -10.00
CA SER A 104 -23.26 0.68 -10.28
C SER A 104 -24.09 1.08 -9.06
N VAL A 105 -25.42 1.09 -9.22
CA VAL A 105 -26.33 1.34 -8.09
C VAL A 105 -26.16 0.29 -6.98
N ALA A 106 -25.77 -0.94 -7.33
CA ALA A 106 -25.64 -2.05 -6.37
C ALA A 106 -24.44 -1.91 -5.42
N ASN A 107 -23.35 -1.29 -5.86
CA ASN A 107 -22.12 -1.12 -5.07
C ASN A 107 -21.79 0.34 -4.71
N ALA A 108 -22.62 1.30 -5.12
CA ALA A 108 -22.45 2.71 -4.77
C ALA A 108 -22.33 2.93 -3.25
N CYS A 109 -23.19 2.27 -2.45
CA CYS A 109 -23.11 2.36 -0.99
C CYS A 109 -21.83 1.70 -0.43
N THR A 110 -21.35 0.62 -1.04
CA THR A 110 -20.09 -0.03 -0.66
C THR A 110 -18.90 0.91 -0.87
N PHE A 111 -18.85 1.60 -2.02
CA PHE A 111 -17.80 2.57 -2.29
C PHE A 111 -17.88 3.78 -1.36
N LEU A 112 -19.09 4.30 -1.11
CA LEU A 112 -19.28 5.40 -0.17
C LEU A 112 -18.78 5.02 1.22
N ALA A 113 -19.19 3.85 1.74
CA ALA A 113 -18.77 3.36 3.04
C ALA A 113 -17.23 3.21 3.12
N ALA A 114 -16.61 2.61 2.09
CA ALA A 114 -15.15 2.43 2.07
C ALA A 114 -14.38 3.77 2.07
N VAL A 115 -14.88 4.79 1.37
CA VAL A 115 -14.26 6.13 1.40
C VAL A 115 -14.45 6.80 2.76
N MET A 116 -15.64 6.69 3.37
CA MET A 116 -15.92 7.24 4.69
C MET A 116 -15.02 6.61 5.77
N GLU A 117 -14.81 5.29 5.74
CA GLU A 117 -13.90 4.61 6.67
C GLU A 117 -12.45 5.13 6.58
N ILE A 118 -11.98 5.47 5.38
CA ILE A 118 -10.65 6.06 5.18
C ILE A 118 -10.61 7.49 5.74
N GLN A 119 -11.67 8.26 5.54
CA GLN A 119 -11.76 9.63 6.07
C GLN A 119 -11.75 9.63 7.61
N ASP A 120 -12.50 8.74 8.24
CA ASP A 120 -12.53 8.58 9.70
C ASP A 120 -11.17 8.13 10.27
N LYS A 121 -10.41 7.31 9.53
CA LYS A 121 -9.03 6.93 9.90
C LYS A 121 -8.03 8.09 9.76
N ALA A 122 -8.35 9.12 8.97
CA ALA A 122 -7.48 10.26 8.68
C ALA A 122 -7.75 11.49 9.58
N SER A 123 -8.92 11.54 10.24
CA SER A 123 -9.31 12.56 11.23
C SER A 123 -8.77 12.27 12.63
#